data_AF-A0A0J8QUL3-F1
#
_entry.id   AF-A0A0J8QUL3-F1
#
_cell.length_a   1.000
_cell.length_b   1.000
_cell.length_c   1.000
_cell.angle_alpha   90.00
_cell.angle_beta   90.00
_cell.angle_gamma   90.00
#
_symmetry.space_group_name_H-M   'P 1'
#
loop_
_entity.id
_entity.type
_entity.pdbx_description
1 polymer ?
#
loop_
_entity_poly.entity_id
_entity_poly.type
_entity_poly.pdbx_seq_one_letter_code
_entity_poly.pdbx_strand_id
1 'polypeptide(L)'
;MWPAFHAAHVFPLECENLWCEFNYGRWVTNMDDAVGISKINSTQNGLLMDASLHNLFDQYLFSINPDDGYKIISFFPDDMTIDGRILDPVCRDPTDPNHVSDELLRWHFRQSVLANMRGAGEPVFESDFPPGTDKMATLREELYGKEKFEMEIESRLRSVG
;
A
#
# COMPACT_ATOMS: atom_id res chain seq x y z
N MET A 1 25.24 -6.58 -0.56
CA MET A 1 24.89 -5.24 -0.04
C MET A 1 23.39 -5.21 0.06
N TRP A 2 22.82 -5.44 1.24
CA TRP A 2 21.39 -5.24 1.47
C TRP A 2 21.29 -3.84 2.09
N PRO A 3 20.89 -2.80 1.33
CA PRO A 3 20.70 -1.50 1.94
C PRO A 3 19.61 -1.66 3.01
N ALA A 4 19.89 -1.20 4.23
CA ALA A 4 18.97 -1.33 5.37
C ALA A 4 17.60 -0.66 5.10
N PHE A 5 17.55 0.27 4.15
CA PHE A 5 16.36 1.01 3.76
C PHE A 5 16.05 0.85 2.27
N HIS A 6 14.77 0.78 1.96
CA HIS A 6 14.24 0.76 0.60
C HIS A 6 13.24 1.91 0.40
N ALA A 7 13.19 2.43 -0.84
CA ALA A 7 12.10 3.29 -1.28
C ALA A 7 10.89 2.39 -1.61
N ALA A 8 9.91 2.39 -0.73
CA ALA A 8 8.65 1.67 -0.92
C ALA A 8 7.64 2.59 -1.58
N HIS A 9 6.96 2.09 -2.61
CA HIS A 9 5.90 2.86 -3.24
C HIS A 9 4.58 2.62 -2.51
N VAL A 10 3.81 3.68 -2.29
CA VAL A 10 2.48 3.58 -1.66
C VAL A 10 1.48 2.96 -2.63
N PHE A 11 1.53 3.37 -3.90
CA PHE A 11 0.87 2.68 -5.00
C PHE A 11 1.90 1.83 -5.76
N PRO A 12 1.64 0.53 -5.97
CA PRO A 12 2.62 -0.40 -6.53
C PRO A 12 3.03 -0.04 -7.97
N LEU A 13 4.34 -0.05 -8.24
CA LEU A 13 4.91 0.24 -9.56
C LEU A 13 4.43 -0.73 -10.64
N GLU A 14 4.23 -1.99 -10.27
CA GLU A 14 3.79 -3.06 -11.16
C GLU A 14 2.39 -2.81 -11.73
N CYS A 15 1.64 -1.87 -11.13
CA CYS A 15 0.29 -1.50 -11.52
C CYS A 15 0.23 -0.14 -12.26
N GLU A 16 1.33 0.29 -12.90
CA GLU A 16 1.38 1.57 -13.63
C GLU A 16 0.29 1.73 -14.71
N ASN A 17 -0.13 0.63 -15.35
CA ASN A 17 -1.22 0.67 -16.30
C ASN A 17 -2.52 1.15 -15.64
N LEU A 18 -2.86 0.62 -14.46
CA LEU A 18 -4.03 1.03 -13.68
C LEU A 18 -3.87 2.46 -13.15
N TRP A 19 -2.66 2.81 -12.72
CA TRP A 19 -2.31 4.18 -12.34
C TRP A 19 -2.65 5.20 -13.43
N CYS A 20 -2.23 4.92 -14.67
CA CYS A 20 -2.52 5.76 -15.83
C CYS A 20 -4.01 5.73 -16.19
N GLU A 21 -4.61 4.54 -16.26
CA GLU A 21 -6.02 4.34 -16.66
C GLU A 21 -6.99 5.08 -15.74
N PHE A 22 -6.79 5.02 -14.42
CA PHE A 22 -7.67 5.67 -13.43
C PHE A 22 -7.21 7.08 -13.05
N ASN A 23 -6.15 7.58 -13.69
CA ASN A 23 -5.57 8.89 -13.44
C ASN A 23 -5.27 9.09 -11.94
N TYR A 24 -4.61 8.11 -11.30
CA TYR A 24 -4.17 8.23 -9.90
C TYR A 24 -3.04 9.25 -9.75
N GLY A 25 -2.31 9.56 -10.83
CA GLY A 25 -1.35 10.66 -10.90
C GLY A 25 -1.92 12.05 -10.56
N ARG A 26 -3.24 12.23 -10.57
CA ARG A 26 -3.89 13.46 -10.09
C ARG A 26 -3.63 13.77 -8.61
N TRP A 27 -3.24 12.78 -7.82
CA TRP A 27 -2.93 12.93 -6.39
C TRP A 27 -1.47 13.33 -6.12
N VAL A 28 -0.67 13.47 -7.18
CA VAL A 28 0.71 13.95 -7.15
C VAL A 28 0.76 15.39 -7.64
N THR A 29 1.16 16.30 -6.75
CA THR A 29 1.22 17.76 -6.94
C THR A 29 2.64 18.30 -7.13
N ASN A 30 3.68 17.57 -6.71
CA ASN A 30 5.07 18.03 -6.83
C ASN A 30 5.69 17.85 -8.23
N MET A 31 4.89 17.40 -9.20
CA MET A 31 5.27 17.20 -10.60
C MET A 31 4.24 17.82 -11.56
N ASP A 32 3.56 18.90 -11.16
CA ASP A 32 2.47 19.50 -11.95
C ASP A 32 2.91 20.14 -13.28
N ASP A 33 4.19 20.46 -13.43
CA ASP A 33 4.80 20.92 -14.69
C ASP A 33 5.12 19.76 -15.67
N ALA A 34 5.09 18.51 -15.19
CA ALA A 34 5.42 17.31 -15.94
C ALA A 34 4.23 16.75 -16.74
N VAL A 35 3.67 17.54 -17.65
CA VAL A 35 2.52 17.13 -18.48
C VAL A 35 2.85 15.87 -19.31
N GLY A 36 2.00 14.85 -19.21
CA GLY A 36 2.16 13.58 -19.93
C GLY A 36 3.15 12.60 -19.28
N ILE A 37 3.75 12.95 -18.14
CA ILE A 37 4.52 12.00 -17.32
C ILE A 37 3.54 11.26 -16.40
N SER A 38 3.75 9.96 -16.23
CA SER A 38 2.94 9.09 -15.35
C SER A 38 2.83 9.64 -13.92
N LYS A 39 3.90 10.26 -13.38
CA LYS A 39 4.04 10.69 -11.98
C LYS A 39 4.12 9.55 -10.95
N ILE A 40 4.08 8.27 -11.37
CA ILE A 40 4.14 7.12 -10.44
C ILE A 40 5.43 7.05 -9.63
N ASN A 41 6.55 7.53 -10.18
CA ASN A 41 7.85 7.61 -9.51
C ASN A 41 8.03 8.89 -8.68
N SER A 42 6.96 9.64 -8.41
CA SER A 42 7.04 10.80 -7.53
C SER A 42 7.36 10.38 -6.10
N THR A 43 8.13 11.21 -5.40
CA THR A 43 8.36 11.10 -3.95
C THR A 43 7.07 11.10 -3.14
N GLN A 44 5.99 11.73 -3.63
CA GLN A 44 4.69 11.70 -2.95
C GLN A 44 4.01 10.33 -3.04
N ASN A 45 4.46 9.44 -3.93
CA ASN A 45 4.05 8.04 -4.00
C ASN A 45 5.06 7.12 -3.27
N GLY A 46 5.93 7.66 -2.41
CA GLY A 46 7.02 6.89 -1.81
C GLY A 46 7.24 7.15 -0.33
N LEU A 47 7.74 6.14 0.37
CA LEU A 47 8.25 6.21 1.73
C LEU A 47 9.60 5.49 1.81
N LEU A 48 10.57 6.08 2.50
CA LEU A 48 11.79 5.38 2.84
C LEU A 48 11.54 4.54 4.10
N MET A 49 11.69 3.23 4.00
CA MET A 49 11.41 2.31 5.11
C MET A 49 12.44 1.20 5.22
N ASP A 50 12.52 0.59 6.39
CA ASP A 50 13.37 -0.57 6.62
C ASP A 50 13.00 -1.69 5.64
N ALA A 51 14.00 -2.40 5.12
CA ALA A 51 13.81 -3.44 4.12
C ALA A 51 12.87 -4.58 4.60
N SER A 52 12.84 -4.87 5.91
CA SER A 52 11.92 -5.85 6.49
C SER A 52 10.47 -5.36 6.51
N LEU A 53 10.25 -4.06 6.71
CA LEU A 53 8.92 -3.43 6.66
C LEU A 53 8.41 -3.29 5.23
N HIS A 54 9.31 -3.02 4.26
CA HIS A 54 8.93 -2.85 2.86
C HIS A 54 8.12 -4.03 2.33
N ASN A 55 8.59 -5.26 2.53
CA ASN A 55 7.88 -6.44 2.05
C ASN A 55 6.47 -6.58 2.66
N LEU A 56 6.27 -6.12 3.90
CA LEU A 56 4.99 -6.24 4.61
C LEU A 56 4.03 -5.11 4.23
N PHE A 57 4.56 -3.93 3.93
CA PHE A 57 3.82 -2.79 3.39
C PHE A 57 3.28 -3.13 1.99
N ASP A 58 4.15 -3.63 1.13
CA ASP A 58 3.86 -4.14 -0.21
C ASP A 58 2.78 -5.23 -0.22
N GLN A 59 2.70 -6.02 0.83
CA GLN A 59 1.70 -7.08 1.04
C GLN A 59 0.45 -6.60 1.78
N TYR A 60 0.35 -5.30 2.04
CA TYR A 60 -0.79 -4.69 2.73
C TYR A 60 -1.07 -5.30 4.11
N LEU A 61 -0.05 -5.88 4.74
CA LEU A 61 -0.15 -6.46 6.08
C LEU A 61 -0.17 -5.36 7.14
N PHE A 62 0.33 -4.18 6.84
CA PHE A 62 0.05 -2.97 7.61
C PHE A 62 -0.16 -1.79 6.67
N SER A 63 -0.77 -0.74 7.17
CA SER A 63 -0.90 0.53 6.45
C SER A 63 -0.90 1.71 7.39
N ILE A 64 -0.73 2.91 6.84
CA ILE A 64 -0.85 4.17 7.54
C ILE A 64 -2.24 4.76 7.25
N ASN A 65 -2.97 5.16 8.28
CA ASN A 65 -4.26 5.82 8.13
C ASN A 65 -4.10 7.35 8.27
N PRO A 66 -4.13 8.12 7.16
CA PRO A 66 -4.01 9.57 7.24
C PRO A 66 -5.22 10.21 7.95
N ASP A 67 -6.37 9.55 7.97
CA ASP A 67 -7.61 10.05 8.59
C ASP A 67 -7.67 9.79 10.11
N ASP A 68 -6.75 8.99 10.67
CA ASP A 68 -6.60 8.72 12.11
C ASP A 68 -5.23 9.17 12.60
N GLY A 69 -4.87 10.41 12.28
CA GLY A 69 -3.62 11.03 12.75
C GLY A 69 -2.35 10.36 12.24
N TYR A 70 -2.39 9.73 11.07
CA TYR A 70 -1.28 8.96 10.48
C TYR A 70 -0.84 7.76 11.32
N LYS A 71 -1.79 7.16 12.04
CA LYS A 71 -1.56 5.94 12.81
C LYS A 71 -1.26 4.76 11.88
N ILE A 72 -0.24 3.99 12.25
CA ILE A 72 0.09 2.71 11.64
C ILE A 72 -0.88 1.68 12.19
N ILE A 73 -1.56 0.97 11.30
CA ILE A 73 -2.51 -0.10 11.60
C ILE A 73 -1.95 -1.41 11.06
N SER A 74 -1.71 -2.36 11.96
CA SER A 74 -1.30 -3.72 11.62
C SER A 74 -2.50 -4.63 11.41
N PHE A 75 -2.46 -5.43 10.35
CA PHE A 75 -3.42 -6.50 10.05
C PHE A 75 -2.82 -7.90 10.26
N PHE A 76 -1.59 -7.97 10.79
CA PHE A 76 -0.89 -9.21 11.16
C PHE A 76 -0.42 -9.13 12.62
N PRO A 77 -0.01 -10.25 13.25
CA PRO A 77 0.57 -10.23 14.59
C PRO A 77 1.70 -9.21 14.69
N ASP A 78 1.59 -8.26 15.61
CA ASP A 78 2.51 -7.12 15.71
C ASP A 78 3.84 -7.47 16.41
N ASP A 79 4.53 -8.49 15.89
CA ASP A 79 5.80 -8.98 16.43
C ASP A 79 6.91 -7.90 16.31
N MET A 80 6.74 -6.95 15.39
CA MET A 80 7.65 -5.82 15.18
C MET A 80 7.29 -4.57 15.97
N THR A 81 6.20 -4.59 16.75
CA THR A 81 5.74 -3.48 17.61
C THR A 81 5.49 -2.17 16.85
N ILE A 82 5.01 -2.24 15.62
CA ILE A 82 4.72 -1.07 14.75
C ILE A 82 3.29 -0.57 14.90
N ASP A 83 2.36 -1.40 15.38
CA ASP A 83 0.95 -1.04 15.49
C ASP A 83 0.77 0.14 16.46
N GLY A 84 -0.09 1.07 16.07
CA GLY A 84 -0.40 2.25 16.84
C GLY A 84 0.69 3.32 16.91
N ARG A 85 1.87 3.09 16.33
CA ARG A 85 2.85 4.16 16.12
C ARG A 85 2.30 5.17 15.11
N ILE A 86 2.85 6.37 15.15
CA ILE A 86 2.48 7.46 14.22
C ILE A 86 3.59 7.61 13.19
N LEU A 87 3.22 7.78 11.91
CA LEU A 87 4.16 8.11 10.85
C LEU A 87 4.98 9.35 11.22
N ASP A 88 6.29 9.30 10.94
CA ASP A 88 7.22 10.37 11.27
C ASP A 88 6.74 11.71 10.67
N PRO A 89 6.73 12.82 11.45
CA PRO A 89 6.32 14.13 10.96
C PRO A 89 7.00 14.57 9.65
N VAL A 90 8.26 14.19 9.42
CA VAL A 90 8.99 14.53 8.19
C VAL A 90 8.28 14.01 6.94
N CYS A 91 7.62 12.86 7.03
CA CYS A 91 6.91 12.27 5.89
C CYS A 91 5.57 12.98 5.58
N ARG A 92 5.06 13.80 6.50
CA ARG A 92 3.70 14.37 6.48
C ARG A 92 3.67 15.87 6.81
N ASP A 93 4.78 16.56 6.60
CA ASP A 93 4.86 18.01 6.78
C ASP A 93 4.16 18.70 5.60
N PRO A 94 3.03 19.41 5.82
CA PRO A 94 2.29 20.06 4.74
C PRO A 94 3.07 21.20 4.08
N THR A 95 4.18 21.65 4.68
CA THR A 95 5.05 22.68 4.11
C THR A 95 6.14 22.10 3.19
N ASP A 96 6.42 20.80 3.26
CA ASP A 96 7.31 20.12 2.33
C ASP A 96 6.50 19.63 1.11
N PRO A 97 6.71 20.14 -0.11
CA PRO A 97 5.97 19.64 -1.28
C PRO A 97 6.22 18.16 -1.59
N ASN A 98 7.23 17.52 -0.98
CA ASN A 98 7.58 16.11 -1.19
C ASN A 98 7.03 15.15 -0.12
N HIS A 99 6.21 15.64 0.82
CA HIS A 99 5.52 14.76 1.76
C HIS A 99 4.67 13.72 1.01
N VAL A 100 4.50 12.55 1.62
CA VAL A 100 3.69 11.49 1.01
C VAL A 100 2.25 11.96 0.81
N SER A 101 1.63 11.62 -0.32
CA SER A 101 0.25 12.04 -0.60
C SER A 101 -0.74 11.35 0.33
N ASP A 102 -1.54 12.14 1.05
CA ASP A 102 -2.63 11.63 1.90
C ASP A 102 -3.62 10.77 1.11
N GLU A 103 -3.91 11.14 -0.15
CA GLU A 103 -4.82 10.36 -0.99
C GLU A 103 -4.25 8.99 -1.36
N LEU A 104 -2.94 8.89 -1.58
CA LEU A 104 -2.27 7.62 -1.83
C LEU A 104 -2.23 6.77 -0.56
N LEU A 105 -1.92 7.36 0.60
CA LEU A 105 -2.00 6.65 1.88
C LEU A 105 -3.41 6.13 2.14
N ARG A 106 -4.44 6.94 1.88
CA ARG A 106 -5.85 6.55 2.04
C ARG A 106 -6.24 5.45 1.07
N TRP A 107 -5.78 5.51 -0.17
CA TRP A 107 -5.98 4.44 -1.14
C TRP A 107 -5.35 3.13 -0.65
N HIS A 108 -4.07 3.16 -0.25
CA HIS A 108 -3.36 1.99 0.26
C HIS A 108 -4.05 1.42 1.50
N PHE A 109 -4.44 2.28 2.45
CA PHE A 109 -5.19 1.88 3.63
C PHE A 109 -6.50 1.16 3.30
N ARG A 110 -7.26 1.65 2.32
CA ARG A 110 -8.49 0.97 1.86
C ARG A 110 -8.18 -0.40 1.26
N GLN A 111 -7.12 -0.50 0.45
CA GLN A 111 -6.69 -1.80 -0.09
C GLN A 111 -6.26 -2.74 1.04
N SER A 112 -5.49 -2.28 2.03
CA SER A 112 -5.12 -3.10 3.19
C SER A 112 -6.32 -3.54 4.02
N VAL A 113 -7.31 -2.67 4.20
CA VAL A 113 -8.57 -3.06 4.84
C VAL A 113 -9.28 -4.13 4.00
N LEU A 114 -9.44 -3.95 2.69
CA LEU A 114 -10.12 -4.94 1.83
C LEU A 114 -9.39 -6.28 1.77
N ALA A 115 -8.07 -6.24 1.62
CA ALA A 115 -7.15 -7.37 1.69
C ALA A 115 -7.41 -8.21 2.94
N ASN A 116 -7.56 -7.56 4.10
CA ASN A 116 -7.61 -8.21 5.42
C ASN A 116 -9.03 -8.35 6.04
N MET A 117 -10.05 -7.66 5.54
CA MET A 117 -11.45 -7.73 6.04
C MET A 117 -12.17 -9.05 5.73
N ARG A 118 -11.53 -9.99 5.04
CA ARG A 118 -12.04 -11.36 4.86
C ARG A 118 -11.76 -12.29 6.06
N GLY A 119 -11.39 -11.74 7.23
CA GLY A 119 -10.93 -12.49 8.40
C GLY A 119 -11.80 -12.38 9.67
N ALA A 120 -13.05 -11.89 9.61
CA ALA A 120 -13.94 -11.87 10.76
C ALA A 120 -15.00 -12.99 10.67
N GLY A 121 -14.56 -14.25 10.80
CA GLY A 121 -15.46 -15.37 11.09
C GLY A 121 -15.14 -16.72 10.45
N GLU A 122 -14.27 -16.76 9.44
CA GLU A 122 -13.76 -17.99 8.84
C GLU A 122 -12.24 -17.84 8.64
N PRO A 123 -11.44 -18.91 8.81
CA PRO A 123 -10.01 -18.86 8.55
C PRO A 123 -9.76 -18.37 7.12
N VAL A 124 -8.83 -17.42 6.93
CA VAL A 124 -8.54 -16.89 5.58
C VAL A 124 -8.09 -18.01 4.63
N PHE A 125 -7.55 -19.11 5.15
CA PHE A 125 -7.48 -20.39 4.44
C PHE A 125 -7.63 -21.57 5.41
N GLU A 126 -8.47 -22.54 5.04
CA GLU A 126 -8.33 -23.92 5.49
C GLU A 126 -7.00 -24.41 4.92
N SER A 127 -5.96 -24.27 5.75
CA SER A 127 -4.58 -24.54 5.40
C SER A 127 -4.35 -26.05 5.46
N ASP A 128 -4.78 -26.77 4.43
CA ASP A 128 -4.11 -28.02 4.01
C ASP A 128 -2.77 -27.68 3.35
N PHE A 129 -1.99 -26.77 3.94
CA PHE A 129 -0.64 -26.51 3.48
C PHE A 129 0.22 -27.71 3.89
N PRO A 130 0.86 -28.42 2.93
CA PRO A 130 1.78 -29.47 3.28
C PRO A 130 2.86 -28.89 4.22
N PRO A 131 3.29 -29.63 5.24
CA PRO A 131 4.32 -29.16 6.16
C PRO A 131 5.56 -28.72 5.37
N GLY A 132 5.90 -27.42 5.44
CA GLY A 132 7.06 -26.86 4.76
C GLY A 132 6.79 -25.71 3.78
N THR A 133 5.54 -25.33 3.52
CA THR A 133 5.22 -24.17 2.68
C THR A 133 5.49 -22.85 3.42
N ASP A 134 6.19 -21.92 2.78
CA ASP A 134 6.38 -20.56 3.26
C ASP A 134 5.04 -19.80 3.21
N LYS A 135 4.38 -19.76 4.36
CA LYS A 135 3.03 -19.18 4.53
C LYS A 135 2.97 -17.72 4.12
N MET A 136 4.06 -16.96 4.30
CA MET A 136 4.10 -15.54 3.93
C MET A 136 4.17 -15.38 2.41
N ALA A 137 4.95 -16.24 1.74
CA ALA A 137 5.05 -16.23 0.28
C ALA A 137 3.72 -16.61 -0.40
N THR A 138 2.98 -17.57 0.14
CA THR A 138 1.67 -17.96 -0.41
C THR A 138 0.61 -16.89 -0.18
N LEU A 139 0.54 -16.34 1.04
CA LEU A 139 -0.37 -15.23 1.35
C LEU A 139 -0.11 -14.02 0.44
N ARG A 140 1.16 -13.73 0.14
CA ARG A 140 1.57 -12.67 -0.79
C ARG A 140 0.94 -12.85 -2.17
N GLU A 141 1.07 -14.02 -2.79
CA GLU A 141 0.57 -14.25 -4.16
C GLU A 141 -0.96 -14.08 -4.25
N GLU A 142 -1.68 -14.53 -3.22
CA GLU A 142 -3.14 -14.44 -3.15
C GLU A 142 -3.62 -13.00 -2.90
N LEU A 143 -2.94 -12.25 -2.02
CA LEU A 143 -3.25 -10.85 -1.72
C LEU A 143 -3.07 -9.96 -2.95
N TYR A 144 -1.91 -10.07 -3.62
CA TYR A 144 -1.67 -9.34 -4.88
C TYR A 144 -2.62 -9.77 -6.00
N GLY A 145 -2.99 -11.04 -6.07
CA GLY A 145 -4.00 -11.52 -7.02
C GLY A 145 -5.38 -10.90 -6.76
N LYS A 146 -5.74 -10.79 -5.48
CA LYS A 146 -7.01 -10.20 -5.03
C LYS A 146 -7.06 -8.70 -5.22
N GLU A 147 -6.00 -7.95 -4.90
CA GLU A 147 -5.95 -6.50 -5.16
C GLU A 147 -6.04 -6.18 -6.65
N LYS A 148 -5.36 -6.95 -7.50
CA LYS A 148 -5.52 -6.83 -8.95
C LYS A 148 -6.97 -6.99 -9.37
N PHE A 149 -7.65 -7.99 -8.80
CA PHE A 149 -9.07 -8.21 -9.03
C PHE A 149 -9.94 -7.08 -8.46
N GLU A 150 -9.68 -6.61 -7.24
CA GLU A 150 -10.48 -5.57 -6.58
C GLU A 150 -10.28 -4.20 -7.24
N MET A 151 -9.06 -3.86 -7.67
CA MET A 151 -8.80 -2.72 -8.55
C MET A 151 -9.58 -2.83 -9.87
N GLU A 152 -9.62 -4.02 -10.48
CA GLU A 152 -10.39 -4.26 -11.71
C GLU A 152 -11.91 -4.14 -11.47
N ILE A 153 -12.41 -4.55 -10.29
CA ILE A 153 -13.83 -4.37 -9.92
C ILE A 153 -14.15 -2.91 -9.61
N GLU A 154 -13.35 -2.22 -8.80
CA GLU A 154 -13.53 -0.79 -8.50
C GLU A 154 -13.47 0.07 -9.76
N SER A 155 -12.58 -0.28 -10.69
CA SER A 155 -12.51 0.26 -12.05
C SER A 155 -13.86 0.12 -12.78
N ARG A 156 -14.35 -1.12 -12.91
CA ARG A 156 -15.60 -1.43 -13.64
C ARG A 156 -16.81 -0.77 -12.99
N LEU A 157 -16.82 -0.63 -11.67
CA LEU A 157 -17.91 0.04 -10.96
C LEU A 157 -17.90 1.56 -11.19
N ARG A 158 -16.74 2.17 -11.42
CA ARG A 158 -16.62 3.59 -11.77
C ARG A 158 -16.90 3.91 -13.24
N SER A 159 -16.84 2.93 -14.16
CA SER A 159 -17.18 3.14 -15.58
C SER A 159 -18.67 3.00 -15.91
N VAL A 160 -19.50 2.59 -14.95
CA VAL A 160 -20.95 2.40 -15.10
C VAL A 160 -21.77 3.56 -14.49
N GLY A 161 -21.11 4.60 -13.96
CA GLY A 161 -21.74 5.84 -13.47
C GLY A 161 -21.40 7.04 -14.35
#